data_AF-A0A1J5U1T1-F1
#
_entry.id   AF-A0A1J5U1T1-F1
#
_cell.length_a   1.000
_cell.length_b   1.000
_cell.length_c   1.000
_cell.angle_alpha   90.00
_cell.angle_beta   90.00
_cell.angle_gamma   90.00
#
_symmetry.space_group_name_H-M   'P 1'
#
loop_
_entity.id
_entity.type
_entity.pdbx_description
1 polymer ?
#
loop_
_entity_poly.entity_id
_entity_poly.type
_entity_poly.pdbx_seq_one_letter_code
_entity_poly.pdbx_strand_id
1 'polypeptide(L)'
;MKVPEHLVKPLLEQLEDQEVSDDCLVIRGSALGYAILDNVEKRDEFINKFLATSEPELSGNQLARELQARAVGKILLEKSADELLTRAKEIFEVELEKALPDLPEDLAIDVATEPLRNARQARSGLMENAFLSKEWAMCISEAEHGRSIIPDYLLYQPHREGYPVEFVAKGMHTEDMEMVTKGIEMQEEFLDYVIQVGYLKPWEEAYFTSYAISLISRKLLE
;
A
#
# COMPACT_ATOMS: atom_id res chain seq x y z
N MET A 1 -4.02 15.12 5.44
CA MET A 1 -5.36 14.60 5.09
C MET A 1 -6.36 14.84 6.21
N LYS A 2 -7.55 15.39 5.92
CA LYS A 2 -8.63 15.59 6.89
C LYS A 2 -9.88 14.85 6.42
N VAL A 3 -10.47 14.03 7.28
CA VAL A 3 -11.76 13.39 7.00
C VAL A 3 -12.83 14.47 6.84
N PRO A 4 -13.65 14.43 5.79
CA PRO A 4 -14.80 15.33 5.68
C PRO A 4 -15.69 15.21 6.92
N GLU A 5 -16.07 16.34 7.54
CA GLU A 5 -16.78 16.35 8.84
C GLU A 5 -18.04 15.47 8.84
N HIS A 6 -18.75 15.42 7.71
CA HIS A 6 -19.97 14.62 7.56
C HIS A 6 -19.72 13.10 7.57
N LEU A 7 -18.47 12.64 7.35
CA LEU A 7 -18.08 11.23 7.39
C LEU A 7 -17.56 10.79 8.77
N VAL A 8 -17.19 11.74 9.65
CA VAL A 8 -16.59 11.42 10.96
C VAL A 8 -17.52 10.59 11.83
N LYS A 9 -18.78 11.03 11.97
CA LYS A 9 -19.75 10.34 12.82
C LYS A 9 -20.11 8.94 12.29
N PRO A 10 -20.48 8.75 11.01
CA PRO A 10 -20.72 7.41 10.46
C PRO A 10 -19.51 6.47 10.59
N LEU A 11 -18.29 6.99 10.41
CA LEU A 11 -17.08 6.19 10.57
C LEU A 11 -16.89 5.72 12.01
N LEU A 12 -17.11 6.60 13.00
CA LEU A 12 -17.05 6.22 14.41
C LEU A 12 -18.07 5.14 14.77
N GLU A 13 -19.33 5.33 14.37
CA GLU A 13 -20.40 4.34 14.61
C GLU A 13 -20.03 2.97 14.01
N GLN A 14 -19.48 2.95 12.79
CA GLN A 14 -19.00 1.73 12.17
C GLN A 14 -17.83 1.08 12.94
N LEU A 15 -16.86 1.87 13.40
CA LEU A 15 -15.70 1.37 14.14
C LEU A 15 -16.09 0.78 15.50
N GLU A 16 -17.11 1.35 16.15
CA GLU A 16 -17.71 0.82 17.37
C GLU A 16 -18.41 -0.52 17.12
N ASP A 17 -19.22 -0.62 16.05
CA ASP A 17 -19.88 -1.87 15.65
C ASP A 17 -18.88 -3.00 15.33
N GLN A 18 -17.69 -2.65 14.87
CA GLN A 18 -16.62 -3.57 14.49
C GLN A 18 -15.65 -3.91 15.63
N GLU A 19 -15.82 -3.36 16.84
CA GLU A 19 -14.80 -3.40 17.89
C GLU A 19 -14.44 -4.82 18.36
N VAL A 20 -15.42 -5.71 18.34
CA VAL A 20 -15.31 -7.11 18.80
C VAL A 20 -15.15 -8.12 17.68
N SER A 21 -14.95 -7.67 16.43
CA SER A 21 -14.76 -8.56 15.30
C SER A 21 -13.45 -9.35 15.41
N ASP A 22 -13.51 -10.63 15.07
CA ASP A 22 -12.36 -11.53 14.91
C ASP A 22 -11.91 -11.66 13.44
N ASP A 23 -12.63 -11.04 12.51
CA ASP A 23 -12.27 -11.03 11.10
C ASP A 23 -11.04 -10.15 10.87
N CYS A 24 -10.00 -10.77 10.31
CA CYS A 24 -8.70 -10.14 10.07
C CYS A 24 -8.79 -8.87 9.19
N LEU A 25 -9.65 -8.89 8.16
CA LEU A 25 -9.84 -7.76 7.26
C LEU A 25 -10.55 -6.61 7.98
N VAL A 26 -11.55 -6.94 8.81
CA VAL A 26 -12.25 -5.96 9.65
C VAL A 26 -11.28 -5.34 10.66
N ILE A 27 -10.49 -6.12 11.38
CA ILE A 27 -9.52 -5.62 12.36
C ILE A 27 -8.52 -4.67 11.70
N ARG A 28 -7.95 -5.06 10.55
CA ARG A 28 -7.03 -4.21 9.78
C ARG A 28 -7.71 -2.94 9.29
N GLY A 29 -8.96 -3.03 8.83
CA GLY A 29 -9.74 -1.87 8.41
C GLY A 29 -10.07 -0.93 9.56
N SER A 30 -10.35 -1.45 10.74
CA SER A 30 -10.54 -0.65 11.94
C SER A 30 -9.28 0.10 12.33
N ALA A 31 -8.10 -0.53 12.22
CA ALA A 31 -6.83 0.17 12.42
C ALA A 31 -6.69 1.38 11.48
N LEU A 32 -7.02 1.22 10.19
CA LEU A 32 -7.02 2.32 9.24
C LEU A 32 -8.05 3.40 9.60
N GLY A 33 -9.27 3.02 9.96
CA GLY A 33 -10.33 3.95 10.34
C GLY A 33 -9.94 4.83 11.53
N TYR A 34 -9.41 4.22 12.60
CA TYR A 34 -8.89 4.98 13.74
C TYR A 34 -7.68 5.84 13.39
N ALA A 35 -6.81 5.37 12.49
CA ALA A 35 -5.68 6.18 12.04
C ALA A 35 -6.12 7.44 11.28
N ILE A 36 -7.11 7.30 10.41
CA ILE A 36 -7.71 8.38 9.62
C ILE A 36 -8.40 9.42 10.53
N LEU A 37 -8.92 8.99 11.68
CA LEU A 37 -9.49 9.84 12.72
C LEU A 37 -8.44 10.42 13.70
N ASP A 38 -7.14 10.29 13.38
CA ASP A 38 -6.02 10.68 14.23
C ASP A 38 -6.03 10.04 15.64
N ASN A 39 -6.73 8.92 15.82
CA ASN A 39 -6.75 8.16 17.06
C ASN A 39 -5.64 7.10 17.07
N VAL A 40 -4.43 7.55 17.39
CA VAL A 40 -3.21 6.73 17.43
C VAL A 40 -3.32 5.55 18.40
N GLU A 41 -3.88 5.77 19.59
CA GLU A 41 -3.98 4.72 20.61
C GLU A 41 -4.85 3.55 20.12
N LYS A 42 -6.04 3.84 19.59
CA LYS A 42 -6.93 2.82 19.03
C LYS A 42 -6.35 2.19 17.77
N ARG A 43 -5.74 2.98 16.88
CA ARG A 43 -5.04 2.42 15.71
C ARG A 43 -4.03 1.35 16.15
N ASP A 44 -3.17 1.66 17.10
CA ASP A 44 -2.12 0.75 17.55
C ASP A 44 -2.70 -0.48 18.28
N GLU A 45 -3.79 -0.31 19.02
CA GLU A 45 -4.56 -1.44 19.59
C GLU A 45 -5.00 -2.41 18.49
N PHE A 46 -5.62 -1.91 17.42
CA PHE A 46 -6.10 -2.74 16.32
C PHE A 46 -4.96 -3.32 15.46
N ILE A 47 -3.85 -2.61 15.28
CA ILE A 47 -2.65 -3.19 14.64
C ILE A 47 -2.13 -4.38 15.46
N ASN A 48 -2.03 -4.24 16.78
CA ASN A 48 -1.59 -5.36 17.63
C ASN A 48 -2.59 -6.54 17.57
N LYS A 49 -3.91 -6.29 17.55
CA LYS A 49 -4.92 -7.33 17.33
C LYS A 49 -4.72 -8.03 15.98
N PHE A 50 -4.55 -7.27 14.91
CA PHE A 50 -4.31 -7.79 13.55
C PHE A 50 -3.06 -8.68 13.51
N LEU A 51 -1.95 -8.22 14.07
CA LEU A 51 -0.70 -8.99 14.11
C LEU A 51 -0.79 -10.26 14.97
N ALA A 52 -1.72 -10.31 15.93
CA ALA A 52 -1.97 -11.49 16.77
C ALA A 52 -2.84 -12.55 16.07
N THR A 53 -3.51 -12.21 14.97
CA THR A 53 -4.25 -13.20 14.15
C THR A 53 -3.29 -14.19 13.51
N SER A 54 -3.74 -15.43 13.32
CA SER A 54 -3.00 -16.43 12.55
C SER A 54 -2.81 -15.98 11.11
N GLU A 55 -1.69 -16.39 10.50
CA GLU A 55 -1.49 -16.22 9.06
C GLU A 55 -2.61 -16.95 8.30
N PRO A 56 -3.36 -16.27 7.41
CA PRO A 56 -4.45 -16.89 6.69
C PRO A 56 -3.94 -17.88 5.63
N GLU A 57 -4.78 -18.84 5.24
CA GLU A 57 -4.49 -19.81 4.17
C GLU A 57 -4.57 -19.16 2.77
N LEU A 58 -3.66 -18.20 2.50
CA LEU A 58 -3.51 -17.51 1.21
C LEU A 58 -2.30 -18.05 0.44
N SER A 59 -2.23 -17.74 -0.85
CA SER A 59 -1.08 -18.10 -1.70
C SER A 59 -0.77 -17.02 -2.74
N GLY A 60 0.44 -17.09 -3.33
CA GLY A 60 0.90 -16.16 -4.35
C GLY A 60 0.80 -14.70 -3.92
N ASN A 61 0.37 -13.83 -4.83
CA ASN A 61 0.25 -12.39 -4.59
C ASN A 61 -0.65 -12.06 -3.38
N GLN A 62 -1.68 -12.84 -3.09
CA GLN A 62 -2.56 -12.58 -1.94
C GLN A 62 -1.81 -12.76 -0.62
N LEU A 63 -1.01 -13.83 -0.49
CA LEU A 63 -0.18 -14.05 0.69
C LEU A 63 0.90 -12.97 0.81
N ALA A 64 1.56 -12.62 -0.29
CA ALA A 64 2.58 -11.57 -0.29
C ALA A 64 2.01 -10.22 0.18
N ARG A 65 0.80 -9.86 -0.25
CA ARG A 65 0.10 -8.64 0.18
C ARG A 65 -0.29 -8.68 1.65
N GLU A 66 -0.74 -9.81 2.15
CA GLU A 66 -1.04 -9.98 3.58
C GLU A 66 0.23 -9.85 4.44
N LEU A 67 1.34 -10.48 4.04
CA LEU A 67 2.64 -10.35 4.71
C LEU A 67 3.13 -8.89 4.71
N GLN A 68 2.97 -8.20 3.58
CA GLN A 68 3.32 -6.78 3.45
C GLN A 68 2.45 -5.91 4.38
N ALA A 69 1.14 -6.16 4.46
CA ALA A 69 0.25 -5.45 5.40
C ALA A 69 0.67 -5.67 6.86
N ARG A 70 1.07 -6.90 7.23
CA ARG A 70 1.62 -7.19 8.56
C ARG A 70 2.96 -6.50 8.80
N ALA A 71 3.84 -6.46 7.79
CA ALA A 71 5.12 -5.77 7.87
C ALA A 71 4.93 -4.28 8.15
N VAL A 72 4.02 -3.65 7.42
CA VAL A 72 3.60 -2.27 7.62
C VAL A 72 3.07 -2.03 9.04
N GLY A 73 2.21 -2.92 9.54
CA GLY A 73 1.73 -2.86 10.92
C GLY A 73 2.88 -2.88 11.94
N LYS A 74 3.88 -3.74 11.74
CA LYS A 74 5.09 -3.75 12.59
C LYS A 74 5.87 -2.43 12.49
N ILE A 75 6.06 -1.89 11.29
CA ILE A 75 6.78 -0.62 11.08
C ILE A 75 6.07 0.54 11.80
N LEU A 76 4.75 0.64 11.69
CA LEU A 76 3.96 1.67 12.37
C LEU A 76 4.06 1.58 13.91
N LEU A 77 4.21 0.36 14.44
CA LEU A 77 4.46 0.09 15.86
C LEU A 77 5.95 0.13 16.24
N GLU A 78 6.83 0.59 15.35
CA GLU A 78 8.28 0.70 15.57
C GLU A 78 8.95 -0.65 15.91
N LYS A 79 8.44 -1.74 15.33
CA LYS A 79 8.96 -3.11 15.43
C LYS A 79 9.65 -3.52 14.12
N SER A 80 10.64 -4.42 14.20
CA SER A 80 11.29 -4.98 13.00
C SER A 80 10.28 -5.76 12.15
N ALA A 81 10.31 -5.49 10.84
CA ALA A 81 9.45 -6.11 9.83
C ALA A 81 10.24 -6.95 8.81
N ASP A 82 11.56 -7.08 8.99
CA ASP A 82 12.48 -7.59 7.97
C ASP A 82 12.09 -8.98 7.46
N GLU A 83 11.78 -9.91 8.37
CA GLU A 83 11.35 -11.27 8.01
C GLU A 83 10.09 -11.27 7.13
N LEU A 84 9.12 -10.41 7.43
CA LEU A 84 7.86 -10.33 6.66
C LEU A 84 8.11 -9.72 5.29
N LEU A 85 8.93 -8.66 5.23
CA LEU A 85 9.32 -8.00 3.98
C LEU A 85 10.12 -8.95 3.07
N THR A 86 11.07 -9.70 3.63
CA THR A 86 11.83 -10.73 2.89
C THR A 86 10.91 -11.81 2.33
N ARG A 87 10.04 -12.40 3.15
CA ARG A 87 9.08 -13.43 2.68
C ARG A 87 8.14 -12.89 1.60
N ALA A 88 7.61 -11.67 1.78
CA ALA A 88 6.74 -11.05 0.79
C ALA A 88 7.48 -10.80 -0.54
N LYS A 89 8.74 -10.37 -0.47
CA LYS A 89 9.60 -10.11 -1.64
C LYS A 89 9.78 -11.38 -2.46
N GLU A 90 10.20 -12.47 -1.80
CA GLU A 90 10.43 -13.76 -2.45
C GLU A 90 9.16 -14.26 -3.17
N ILE A 91 7.99 -14.12 -2.54
CA ILE A 91 6.73 -14.53 -3.16
C ILE A 91 6.40 -13.65 -4.37
N PHE A 92 6.54 -12.32 -4.26
CA PHE A 92 6.30 -11.44 -5.41
C PHE A 92 7.25 -11.71 -6.58
N GLU A 93 8.54 -11.97 -6.32
CA GLU A 93 9.52 -12.34 -7.35
C GLU A 93 9.11 -13.62 -8.08
N VAL A 94 8.69 -14.65 -7.34
CA VAL A 94 8.22 -15.93 -7.91
C VAL A 94 6.94 -15.74 -8.74
N GLU A 95 5.97 -14.98 -8.25
CA GLU A 95 4.71 -14.75 -8.98
C GLU A 95 4.92 -13.89 -10.23
N LEU A 96 5.84 -12.93 -10.16
CA LEU A 96 6.25 -12.16 -11.32
C LEU A 96 6.93 -13.04 -12.37
N GLU A 97 7.90 -13.88 -11.98
CA GLU A 97 8.61 -14.79 -12.90
C GLU A 97 7.65 -15.73 -13.63
N LYS A 98 6.61 -16.22 -12.94
CA LYS A 98 5.55 -17.04 -13.55
C LYS A 98 4.69 -16.27 -14.55
N ALA A 99 4.40 -14.99 -14.28
CA ALA A 99 3.47 -14.20 -15.08
C ALA A 99 4.11 -13.59 -16.33
N LEU A 100 5.42 -13.28 -16.29
CA LEU A 100 6.14 -12.60 -17.38
C LEU A 100 6.06 -13.30 -18.75
N PRO A 101 6.22 -14.63 -18.87
CA PRO A 101 6.18 -15.32 -20.16
C PRO A 101 4.83 -15.25 -20.87
N ASP A 102 3.74 -15.09 -20.09
CA ASP A 102 2.36 -15.12 -20.57
C ASP A 102 1.76 -13.71 -20.68
N LEU A 103 2.59 -12.67 -20.66
CA LEU A 103 2.14 -11.30 -20.88
C LEU A 103 1.70 -11.11 -22.34
N PRO A 104 0.62 -10.34 -22.58
CA PRO A 104 0.17 -10.08 -23.94
C PRO A 104 1.17 -9.18 -24.68
N GLU A 105 1.34 -9.43 -25.98
CA GLU A 105 2.23 -8.66 -26.85
C GLU A 105 1.77 -7.20 -27.01
N ASP A 106 0.44 -6.97 -27.03
CA ASP A 106 -0.15 -5.63 -27.09
C ASP A 106 -0.91 -5.30 -25.80
N LEU A 107 -0.20 -4.65 -24.88
CA LEU A 107 -0.75 -4.21 -23.60
C LEU A 107 -1.87 -3.17 -23.76
N ALA A 108 -1.90 -2.40 -24.85
CA ALA A 108 -2.79 -1.26 -25.02
C ALA A 108 -4.23 -1.64 -25.39
N ILE A 109 -4.45 -2.86 -25.88
CA ILE A 109 -5.75 -3.35 -26.32
C ILE A 109 -6.31 -4.38 -25.34
N ASP A 110 -5.46 -5.02 -24.53
CA ASP A 110 -5.85 -6.21 -23.78
C ASP A 110 -6.51 -5.91 -22.43
N VAL A 111 -7.66 -6.56 -22.19
CA VAL A 111 -8.47 -6.41 -20.99
C VAL A 111 -7.84 -7.24 -19.88
N ALA A 112 -7.00 -6.62 -19.06
CA ALA A 112 -6.47 -7.11 -17.78
C ALA A 112 -6.42 -8.65 -17.64
N THR A 113 -5.69 -9.32 -18.54
CA THR A 113 -5.51 -10.77 -18.50
C THR A 113 -4.95 -11.18 -17.13
N GLU A 114 -5.20 -12.42 -16.71
CA GLU A 114 -4.72 -12.89 -15.41
C GLU A 114 -3.19 -12.75 -15.24
N PRO A 115 -2.34 -13.12 -16.24
CA PRO A 115 -0.90 -12.86 -16.18
C PRO A 115 -0.57 -11.38 -16.01
N LEU A 116 -1.23 -10.50 -16.76
CA LEU A 116 -1.02 -9.05 -16.68
C LEU A 116 -1.42 -8.48 -15.32
N ARG A 117 -2.54 -8.94 -14.75
CA ARG A 117 -2.97 -8.58 -13.39
C ARG A 117 -1.93 -9.04 -12.36
N ASN A 118 -1.47 -10.29 -12.46
CA ASN A 118 -0.53 -10.86 -11.51
C ASN A 118 0.84 -10.17 -11.57
N ALA A 119 1.35 -9.88 -12.77
CA ALA A 119 2.60 -9.14 -12.95
C ALA A 119 2.51 -7.71 -12.39
N ARG A 120 1.39 -7.00 -12.61
CA ARG A 120 1.16 -5.65 -12.05
C ARG A 120 1.12 -5.67 -10.53
N GLN A 121 0.38 -6.62 -9.95
CA GLN A 121 0.30 -6.75 -8.49
C GLN A 121 1.66 -7.06 -7.88
N ALA A 122 2.44 -7.95 -8.51
CA ALA A 122 3.78 -8.29 -8.05
C ALA A 122 4.76 -7.11 -8.16
N ARG A 123 4.78 -6.38 -9.29
CA ARG A 123 5.64 -5.19 -9.46
C ARG A 123 5.33 -4.08 -8.45
N SER A 124 4.05 -3.76 -8.25
CA SER A 124 3.67 -2.77 -7.23
C SER A 124 4.03 -3.27 -5.83
N GLY A 125 3.89 -4.56 -5.56
CA GLY A 125 4.30 -5.18 -4.31
C GLY A 125 5.80 -5.06 -4.07
N LEU A 126 6.64 -5.36 -5.07
CA LEU A 126 8.10 -5.24 -5.00
C LEU A 126 8.56 -3.80 -4.80
N MET A 127 7.97 -2.85 -5.52
CA MET A 127 8.23 -1.42 -5.36
C MET A 127 7.97 -0.95 -3.93
N GLU A 128 6.77 -1.23 -3.41
CA GLU A 128 6.39 -0.83 -2.06
C GLU A 128 7.21 -1.58 -1.00
N ASN A 129 7.55 -2.86 -1.22
CA ASN A 129 8.38 -3.63 -0.31
C ASN A 129 9.80 -3.05 -0.21
N ALA A 130 10.40 -2.70 -1.36
CA ALA A 130 11.68 -1.99 -1.40
C ALA A 130 11.62 -0.65 -0.67
N PHE A 131 10.54 0.12 -0.83
CA PHE A 131 10.31 1.36 -0.09
C PHE A 131 10.28 1.11 1.43
N LEU A 132 9.50 0.13 1.89
CA LEU A 132 9.37 -0.22 3.30
C LEU A 132 10.69 -0.73 3.92
N SER A 133 11.51 -1.41 3.12
CA SER A 133 12.88 -1.82 3.46
C SER A 133 13.92 -0.71 3.34
N LYS A 134 13.53 0.50 2.92
CA LYS A 134 14.44 1.64 2.65
C LYS A 134 15.47 1.37 1.56
N GLU A 135 15.19 0.44 0.65
CA GLU A 135 15.97 0.15 -0.55
C GLU A 135 15.57 1.11 -1.68
N TRP A 136 15.92 2.39 -1.55
CA TRP A 136 15.43 3.45 -2.45
C TRP A 136 15.72 3.20 -3.93
N ALA A 137 16.95 2.80 -4.28
CA ALA A 137 17.32 2.50 -5.66
C ALA A 137 16.49 1.34 -6.25
N MET A 138 16.19 0.33 -5.43
CA MET A 138 15.35 -0.80 -5.84
C MET A 138 13.90 -0.37 -6.04
N CYS A 139 13.36 0.46 -5.14
CA CYS A 139 12.03 1.04 -5.27
C CYS A 139 11.89 1.81 -6.60
N ILE A 140 12.90 2.59 -6.98
CA ILE A 140 12.91 3.35 -8.24
C ILE A 140 12.91 2.39 -9.44
N SER A 141 13.77 1.36 -9.43
CA SER A 141 13.84 0.38 -10.52
C SER A 141 12.53 -0.39 -10.69
N GLU A 142 11.88 -0.79 -9.59
CA GLU A 142 10.60 -1.51 -9.64
C GLU A 142 9.45 -0.61 -10.10
N ALA A 143 9.47 0.69 -9.75
CA ALA A 143 8.53 1.67 -10.28
C ALA A 143 8.66 1.82 -11.80
N GLU A 144 9.89 1.89 -12.32
CA GLU A 144 10.17 1.93 -13.76
C GLU A 144 9.68 0.68 -14.48
N HIS A 145 9.97 -0.51 -13.95
CA HIS A 145 9.45 -1.77 -14.50
C HIS A 145 7.93 -1.89 -14.38
N GLY A 146 7.33 -1.36 -13.32
CA GLY A 146 5.88 -1.35 -13.14
C GLY A 146 5.17 -0.56 -14.24
N ARG A 147 5.72 0.60 -14.63
CA ARG A 147 5.17 1.41 -15.72
C ARG A 147 5.20 0.70 -17.07
N SER A 148 6.22 -0.12 -17.35
CA SER A 148 6.34 -0.78 -18.66
C SER A 148 5.25 -1.83 -18.93
N ILE A 149 4.50 -2.24 -17.89
CA ILE A 149 3.41 -3.23 -18.00
C ILE A 149 2.02 -2.60 -17.76
N ILE A 150 1.92 -1.27 -17.76
CA ILE A 150 0.67 -0.51 -17.66
C ILE A 150 0.49 0.33 -18.94
N PRO A 151 -0.65 0.24 -19.62
CA PRO A 151 -0.96 1.07 -20.78
C PRO A 151 -0.95 2.55 -20.44
N ASP A 152 -0.41 3.37 -21.34
CA ASP A 152 -0.29 4.82 -21.17
C ASP A 152 -1.63 5.51 -20.83
N TYR A 153 -2.75 5.00 -21.36
CA TYR A 153 -4.07 5.58 -21.07
C TYR A 153 -4.62 5.21 -19.68
N LEU A 154 -4.13 4.14 -19.05
CA LEU A 154 -4.44 3.80 -17.66
C LEU A 154 -3.56 4.56 -16.66
N LEU A 155 -2.44 5.12 -17.13
CA LEU A 155 -1.61 6.06 -16.37
C LEU A 155 -2.26 7.46 -16.24
N TYR A 156 -3.47 7.69 -16.77
CA TYR A 156 -4.11 9.00 -16.87
C TYR A 156 -4.72 9.55 -15.55
N GLN A 157 -4.19 9.18 -14.38
CA GLN A 157 -4.53 9.73 -13.04
C GLN A 157 -3.51 10.82 -12.58
N PRO A 158 -3.73 11.56 -11.47
CA PRO A 158 -2.84 12.64 -11.02
C PRO A 158 -1.35 12.27 -10.87
N HIS A 159 -1.01 10.99 -10.72
CA HIS A 159 0.36 10.48 -10.52
C HIS A 159 1.20 10.35 -11.81
N ARG A 160 1.03 11.24 -12.79
CA ARG A 160 1.55 11.04 -14.17
C ARG A 160 3.04 11.07 -14.36
N GLU A 161 3.79 11.62 -13.41
CA GLU A 161 5.25 11.58 -13.51
C GLU A 161 5.84 10.30 -12.89
N GLY A 162 5.02 9.45 -12.25
CA GLY A 162 5.45 8.24 -11.57
C GLY A 162 4.66 7.95 -10.30
N TYR A 163 5.00 6.86 -9.62
CA TYR A 163 4.30 6.47 -8.40
C TYR A 163 4.64 7.44 -7.26
N PRO A 164 3.71 7.78 -6.35
CA PRO A 164 4.03 8.66 -5.22
C PRO A 164 5.25 8.18 -4.41
N VAL A 165 5.34 6.87 -4.15
CA VAL A 165 6.48 6.24 -3.46
C VAL A 165 7.78 6.30 -4.25
N GLU A 166 7.73 6.34 -5.58
CA GLU A 166 8.91 6.52 -6.43
C GLU A 166 9.49 7.91 -6.24
N PHE A 167 8.66 8.96 -6.15
CA PHE A 167 9.11 10.33 -5.89
C PHE A 167 9.77 10.44 -4.53
N VAL A 168 9.16 9.86 -3.50
CA VAL A 168 9.77 9.82 -2.17
C VAL A 168 11.10 9.06 -2.22
N ALA A 169 11.15 7.88 -2.86
CA ALA A 169 12.38 7.10 -2.98
C ALA A 169 13.48 7.84 -3.76
N LYS A 170 13.13 8.51 -4.88
CA LYS A 170 14.08 9.34 -5.65
C LYS A 170 14.62 10.46 -4.79
N GLY A 171 13.76 11.22 -4.13
CA GLY A 171 14.17 12.30 -3.23
C GLY A 171 15.08 11.81 -2.10
N MET A 172 14.74 10.68 -1.48
CA MET A 172 15.61 10.05 -0.46
C MET A 172 16.93 9.53 -1.01
N HIS A 173 16.96 9.06 -2.26
CA HIS A 173 18.16 8.57 -2.92
C HIS A 173 19.10 9.70 -3.36
N THR A 174 18.55 10.85 -3.75
CA THR A 174 19.29 12.00 -4.26
C THR A 174 19.42 13.16 -3.27
N GLU A 175 18.94 12.98 -2.04
CA GLU A 175 18.86 14.02 -0.99
C GLU A 175 18.06 15.26 -1.43
N ASP A 176 17.02 15.06 -2.26
CA ASP A 176 16.13 16.11 -2.77
C ASP A 176 14.79 16.10 -2.00
N MET A 177 14.69 16.97 -0.99
CA MET A 177 13.51 17.07 -0.13
C MET A 177 12.30 17.73 -0.82
N GLU A 178 12.50 18.49 -1.90
CA GLU A 178 11.39 18.99 -2.71
C GLU A 178 10.71 17.82 -3.41
N MET A 179 11.50 16.87 -3.91
CA MET A 179 10.98 15.64 -4.51
C MET A 179 10.29 14.72 -3.50
N VAL A 180 10.82 14.62 -2.28
CA VAL A 180 10.14 13.91 -1.17
C VAL A 180 8.78 14.53 -0.89
N THR A 181 8.73 15.86 -0.74
CA THR A 181 7.50 16.61 -0.48
C THR A 181 6.48 16.38 -1.59
N LYS A 182 6.89 16.47 -2.85
CA LYS A 182 6.04 16.19 -4.01
C LYS A 182 5.45 14.77 -3.96
N GLY A 183 6.26 13.77 -3.64
CA GLY A 183 5.79 12.39 -3.50
C GLY A 183 4.76 12.21 -2.38
N ILE A 184 4.91 12.92 -1.26
CA ILE A 184 3.95 12.94 -0.16
C ILE A 184 2.64 13.60 -0.58
N GLU A 185 2.70 14.77 -1.22
CA GLU A 185 1.52 15.48 -1.74
C GLU A 185 0.73 14.60 -2.70
N MET A 186 1.42 13.93 -3.64
CA MET A 186 0.81 12.97 -4.56
C MET A 186 0.12 11.82 -3.81
N GLN A 187 0.74 11.25 -2.77
CA GLN A 187 0.14 10.18 -1.98
C GLN A 187 -1.09 10.67 -1.20
N GLU A 188 -1.08 11.91 -0.71
CA GLU A 188 -2.22 12.49 -0.01
C GLU A 188 -3.40 12.77 -0.93
N GLU A 189 -3.14 13.30 -2.13
CA GLU A 189 -4.18 13.50 -3.15
C GLU A 189 -4.84 12.18 -3.55
N PHE A 190 -4.04 11.10 -3.70
CA PHE A 190 -4.57 9.76 -3.95
C PHE A 190 -5.55 9.33 -2.87
N LEU A 191 -5.11 9.40 -1.61
CA LEU A 191 -5.91 8.94 -0.48
C LEU A 191 -7.15 9.82 -0.27
N ASP A 192 -7.04 11.12 -0.47
CA ASP A 192 -8.18 12.06 -0.41
C ASP A 192 -9.22 11.74 -1.49
N TYR A 193 -8.79 11.48 -2.73
CA TYR A 193 -9.68 11.02 -3.80
C TYR A 193 -10.41 9.72 -3.42
N VAL A 194 -9.69 8.74 -2.88
CA VAL A 194 -10.27 7.45 -2.47
C VAL A 194 -11.30 7.64 -1.34
N ILE A 195 -11.04 8.51 -0.37
CA ILE A 195 -11.99 8.87 0.71
C ILE A 195 -13.22 9.54 0.13
N GLN A 196 -13.05 10.58 -0.70
CA GLN A 196 -14.13 11.42 -1.18
C GLN A 196 -15.06 10.70 -2.16
N VAL A 197 -14.53 9.85 -3.03
CA VAL A 197 -15.32 9.08 -4.00
C VAL A 197 -15.97 7.84 -3.34
N GLY A 198 -15.73 7.60 -2.04
CA GLY A 198 -16.38 6.55 -1.27
C GLY A 198 -15.84 5.15 -1.53
N TYR A 199 -14.66 5.05 -2.16
CA TYR A 199 -13.98 3.77 -2.38
C TYR A 199 -13.05 3.39 -1.23
N LEU A 200 -12.80 4.29 -0.26
CA LEU A 200 -12.09 3.90 0.95
C LEU A 200 -13.02 3.05 1.81
N LYS A 201 -13.00 1.76 1.49
CA LYS A 201 -13.49 0.67 2.30
C LYS A 201 -12.31 0.25 3.15
N PRO A 202 -12.19 0.69 4.41
CA PRO A 202 -10.96 0.46 5.17
C PRO A 202 -10.58 -1.03 5.27
N TRP A 203 -11.58 -1.91 5.13
CA TRP A 203 -11.44 -3.36 5.08
C TRP A 203 -10.83 -3.93 3.79
N GLU A 204 -10.76 -3.17 2.70
CA GLU A 204 -10.11 -3.61 1.45
C GLU A 204 -8.58 -3.54 1.59
N GLU A 205 -7.91 -4.62 1.15
CA GLU A 205 -6.48 -4.91 1.37
C GLU A 205 -5.52 -3.78 0.97
N ALA A 206 -5.81 -3.02 -0.08
CA ALA A 206 -4.87 -2.06 -0.66
C ALA A 206 -4.74 -0.73 0.13
N TYR A 207 -5.72 -0.38 0.96
CA TYR A 207 -5.76 0.96 1.56
C TYR A 207 -4.91 1.10 2.82
N PHE A 208 -4.78 0.02 3.61
CA PHE A 208 -3.97 0.04 4.84
C PHE A 208 -2.49 0.31 4.53
N THR A 209 -1.91 -0.42 3.58
CA THR A 209 -0.51 -0.23 3.15
C THR A 209 -0.29 1.16 2.56
N SER A 210 -1.17 1.61 1.66
CA SER A 210 -1.07 2.93 1.03
C SER A 210 -1.12 4.08 2.05
N TYR A 211 -2.01 3.97 3.03
CA TYR A 211 -2.11 4.96 4.11
C TYR A 211 -0.88 4.95 5.00
N ALA A 212 -0.41 3.76 5.39
CA ALA A 212 0.77 3.67 6.24
C ALA A 212 2.03 4.18 5.54
N ILE A 213 2.16 3.93 4.23
CA ILE A 213 3.20 4.55 3.40
C ILE A 213 3.11 6.08 3.46
N SER A 214 1.90 6.67 3.40
CA SER A 214 1.74 8.12 3.58
C SER A 214 2.27 8.60 4.93
N LEU A 215 1.95 7.89 6.02
CA LEU A 215 2.46 8.21 7.36
C LEU A 215 3.98 8.06 7.45
N ILE A 216 4.53 6.98 6.91
CA ILE A 216 5.98 6.71 6.91
C ILE A 216 6.70 7.79 6.11
N SER A 217 6.21 8.15 4.92
CA SER A 217 6.80 9.20 4.10
C SER A 217 6.79 10.56 4.81
N ARG A 218 5.71 10.92 5.52
CA ARG A 218 5.70 12.15 6.33
C ARG A 218 6.77 12.16 7.41
N LYS A 219 6.99 11.04 8.10
CA LYS A 219 8.06 10.90 9.10
C LYS A 219 9.47 11.09 8.51
N LEU A 220 9.65 11.00 7.19
CA LEU A 220 10.94 11.30 6.54
C LEU A 220 11.22 12.81 6.42
N LEU A 221 10.21 13.66 6.60
CA LEU A 221 10.37 15.13 6.62
C LEU A 221 10.66 15.68 8.02
N GLU A 222 10.50 14.87 9.07
CA GLU A 222 10.71 15.24 10.48
C GLU A 222 12.17 15.01 10.90
#